data_AF-A0A816HBN8-F1
#
_entry.id   AF-A0A816HBN8-F1
#
_cell.length_a   1.000
_cell.length_b   1.000
_cell.length_c   1.000
_cell.angle_alpha   90.00
_cell.angle_beta   90.00
_cell.angle_gamma   90.00
#
_symmetry.space_group_name_H-M   'P 1'
#
loop_
_entity.id
_entity.type
_entity.pdbx_description
1 polymer ?
#
loop_
_entity_poly.entity_id
_entity_poly.type
_entity_poly.pdbx_seq_one_letter_code
_entity_poly.pdbx_strand_id
1 'polypeptide(L)'
;MAIALCVQRGLLNYTDKVIKYWPEYGQSDKENTTVADIMSHRAGLPALRNSNLSTHEYLDWYSVIHKLEKQKPYWVPGTQHGYHAYTYGWLAGELVRRVDIKKRTLGQFIRDEIAKPTQSEFYIGLPENNENRVSPIVTKVIEKQMFNVTTNSLFQQTLLPFSELDGFNDPIVHQAEIPAANGITNARSIARIYASLIGDLDVSKRLLNAEILKQATKSNTPENEPDQVLMQISTIFGMGFMTYGSVFNIIGPGTFGHNGMTVRTALNRFVSHYDQAKSDILSSTDAYCGSTISHASGNGSLMRLAPVPLLYHPAPLNAIHEAINSFKTTNASQQCLDSCRELLNSDQLYVPAGLSHDYWTTTTTISLLEPPVLAVMTGSYKHHNPHEIRASGFVIETMEAALWAFYHTNSFEESALKAVNLGNDADTVGSVYGMLPGAYYGINAIPIEWREKCSFQGLVQTIADEILTQPQQLAETGEKKVAPSNQTSLLYRSVLKVYNELAAFYSGTIKRRVLPCPKQYKSSQ
;
A
#
# COMPACT_ATOMS: atom_id res chain seq x y z
N MET A 1 -11.55 0.23 -15.87
CA MET A 1 -12.35 -0.96 -15.46
C MET A 1 -13.73 -1.00 -16.12
N ALA A 2 -14.58 0.02 -15.97
CA ALA A 2 -15.94 0.03 -16.56
C ALA A 2 -15.97 -0.23 -18.08
N ILE A 3 -15.10 0.44 -18.86
CA ILE A 3 -14.96 0.18 -20.30
C ILE A 3 -14.60 -1.27 -20.60
N ALA A 4 -13.67 -1.86 -19.84
CA ALA A 4 -13.27 -3.26 -20.03
C ALA A 4 -14.43 -4.24 -19.76
N LEU A 5 -15.31 -3.93 -18.79
CA LEU A 5 -16.54 -4.70 -18.58
C LEU A 5 -17.50 -4.58 -19.77
N CYS A 6 -17.64 -3.40 -20.36
CA CYS A 6 -18.42 -3.21 -21.59
C CYS A 6 -17.83 -4.02 -22.75
N VAL A 7 -16.50 -4.04 -22.91
CA VAL A 7 -15.82 -4.85 -23.94
C VAL A 7 -16.05 -6.35 -23.70
N GLN A 8 -15.89 -6.82 -22.46
CA GLN A 8 -16.17 -8.21 -22.10
C GLN A 8 -17.60 -8.64 -22.42
N ARG A 9 -18.56 -7.72 -22.29
CA ARG A 9 -19.99 -7.96 -22.58
C ARG A 9 -20.32 -7.79 -24.07
N GLY A 10 -19.34 -7.50 -24.92
CA GLY A 10 -19.55 -7.25 -26.35
C GLY A 10 -20.26 -5.93 -26.66
N LEU A 11 -20.36 -5.01 -25.69
CA LEU A 11 -21.02 -3.71 -25.86
C LEU A 11 -20.09 -2.65 -26.47
N LEU A 12 -18.78 -2.83 -26.34
CA LEU A 12 -17.74 -1.97 -26.89
C LEU A 12 -16.63 -2.82 -27.51
N ASN A 13 -15.86 -2.24 -28.42
CA ASN A 13 -14.59 -2.79 -28.88
C ASN A 13 -13.55 -1.67 -28.94
N TYR A 14 -12.33 -1.94 -28.50
CA TYR A 14 -11.23 -0.98 -28.50
C TYR A 14 -10.86 -0.50 -29.92
N THR A 15 -11.00 -1.35 -30.94
CA THR A 15 -10.67 -1.00 -32.33
C THR A 15 -11.78 -0.26 -33.05
N ASP A 16 -12.99 -0.20 -32.48
CA ASP A 16 -14.09 0.52 -33.10
C ASP A 16 -13.86 2.03 -33.04
N LYS A 17 -14.33 2.74 -34.07
CA LYS A 17 -14.41 4.19 -34.06
C LYS A 17 -15.41 4.65 -33.01
N VAL A 18 -15.09 5.72 -32.28
CA VAL A 18 -15.95 6.30 -31.24
C VAL A 18 -17.33 6.68 -31.80
N ILE A 19 -17.37 7.18 -33.04
CA ILE A 19 -18.61 7.58 -33.74
C ILE A 19 -19.64 6.46 -33.91
N LYS A 20 -19.22 5.19 -33.80
CA LYS A 20 -20.14 4.04 -33.79
C LYS A 20 -21.09 4.08 -32.59
N TYR A 21 -20.62 4.62 -31.47
CA TYR A 21 -21.32 4.67 -30.18
C TYR A 21 -21.77 6.09 -29.82
N TRP A 22 -21.04 7.09 -30.31
CA TRP A 22 -21.23 8.50 -30.00
C TRP A 22 -21.03 9.33 -31.27
N PRO A 23 -22.05 9.41 -32.16
CA PRO A 23 -21.92 10.08 -33.46
C PRO A 23 -21.47 11.55 -33.37
N GLU A 24 -21.97 12.29 -32.38
CA GLU A 24 -21.68 13.69 -32.16
C GLU A 24 -20.20 13.96 -31.85
N TYR A 25 -19.47 12.96 -31.34
CA TYR A 25 -18.04 13.04 -31.11
C TYR A 25 -17.25 13.31 -32.40
N GLY A 26 -17.74 12.84 -33.56
CA GLY A 26 -17.02 12.89 -34.83
C GLY A 26 -16.80 14.30 -35.40
N GLN A 27 -17.41 15.32 -34.81
CA GLN A 27 -17.23 16.71 -35.21
C GLN A 27 -15.76 17.14 -35.09
N SER A 28 -15.34 18.11 -35.90
CA SER A 28 -14.01 18.76 -35.79
C SER A 28 -12.81 17.80 -35.88
N ASP A 29 -12.78 16.97 -36.93
CA ASP A 29 -11.67 16.07 -37.30
C ASP A 29 -11.45 14.90 -36.32
N LYS A 30 -12.52 14.40 -35.69
CA LYS A 30 -12.48 13.33 -34.67
C LYS A 30 -13.19 12.04 -35.12
N GLU A 31 -13.67 11.97 -36.36
CA GLU A 31 -14.46 10.86 -36.88
C GLU A 31 -13.69 9.53 -36.97
N ASN A 32 -12.37 9.59 -36.99
CA ASN A 32 -11.50 8.41 -37.07
C ASN A 32 -10.92 7.97 -35.72
N THR A 33 -11.18 8.69 -34.63
CA THR A 33 -10.71 8.30 -33.30
C THR A 33 -11.31 6.96 -32.88
N THR A 34 -10.46 6.06 -32.38
CA THR A 34 -10.89 4.76 -31.84
C THR A 34 -11.15 4.83 -30.34
N VAL A 35 -11.86 3.84 -29.80
CA VAL A 35 -12.03 3.69 -28.34
C VAL A 35 -10.65 3.52 -27.67
N ALA A 36 -9.72 2.80 -28.30
CA ALA A 36 -8.34 2.67 -27.83
C ALA A 36 -7.63 4.02 -27.70
N ASP A 37 -7.84 4.94 -28.65
CA ASP A 37 -7.23 6.27 -28.61
C ASP A 37 -7.72 7.10 -27.41
N ILE A 38 -9.01 7.05 -27.09
CA ILE A 38 -9.54 7.68 -25.87
C ILE A 38 -8.89 7.04 -24.64
N MET A 39 -8.90 5.71 -24.58
CA MET A 39 -8.48 4.98 -23.39
C MET A 39 -6.98 5.07 -23.10
N SER A 40 -6.16 5.37 -24.11
CA SER A 40 -4.70 5.50 -24.00
C SER A 40 -4.20 6.95 -24.09
N HIS A 41 -5.10 7.93 -23.87
CA HIS A 41 -4.76 9.37 -23.89
C HIS A 41 -4.24 9.89 -25.24
N ARG A 42 -4.63 9.25 -26.35
CA ARG A 42 -4.23 9.61 -27.72
C ARG A 42 -5.29 10.41 -28.49
N ALA A 43 -6.46 10.64 -27.90
CA ALA A 43 -7.57 11.35 -28.54
C ALA A 43 -7.37 12.86 -28.76
N GLY A 44 -6.32 13.47 -28.20
CA GLY A 44 -6.01 14.89 -28.40
C GLY A 44 -6.94 15.86 -27.68
N LEU A 45 -7.61 15.44 -26.61
CA LEU A 45 -8.52 16.28 -25.83
C LEU A 45 -8.11 16.40 -24.36
N PRO A 46 -6.84 16.71 -24.01
CA PRO A 46 -6.39 16.70 -22.62
C PRO A 46 -7.00 17.82 -21.75
N ALA A 47 -7.52 18.88 -22.38
CA ALA A 47 -8.11 20.05 -21.75
C ALA A 47 -9.28 20.58 -22.59
N LEU A 48 -10.16 21.39 -21.98
CA LEU A 48 -11.15 22.19 -22.70
C LEU A 48 -10.48 23.49 -23.18
N ARG A 49 -10.24 23.59 -24.48
CA ARG A 49 -9.56 24.71 -25.11
C ARG A 49 -10.35 26.00 -24.93
N ASN A 50 -9.68 27.05 -24.44
CA ASN A 50 -10.25 28.37 -24.22
C ASN A 50 -11.62 28.29 -23.52
N SER A 51 -11.73 27.41 -22.53
CA SER A 51 -13.00 27.19 -21.83
C SER A 51 -13.36 28.42 -21.01
N ASN A 52 -14.56 28.92 -21.25
CA ASN A 52 -15.23 29.94 -20.45
C ASN A 52 -16.34 29.34 -19.58
N LEU A 53 -16.35 28.01 -19.42
CA LEU A 53 -17.30 27.33 -18.55
C LEU A 53 -17.05 27.75 -17.09
N SER A 54 -18.11 28.12 -16.41
CA SER A 54 -18.15 28.32 -14.96
C SER A 54 -17.88 27.03 -14.20
N THR A 55 -17.54 27.16 -12.92
CA THR A 55 -17.36 26.01 -12.03
C THR A 55 -18.57 25.07 -12.03
N HIS A 56 -19.80 25.59 -12.00
CA HIS A 56 -21.02 24.78 -12.06
C HIS A 56 -21.20 24.05 -13.39
N GLU A 57 -20.81 24.65 -14.52
CA GLU A 57 -20.84 23.98 -15.82
C GLU A 57 -19.82 22.86 -15.94
N TYR A 58 -18.72 22.89 -15.18
CA TYR A 58 -17.82 21.73 -15.06
C TYR A 58 -18.43 20.59 -14.23
N LEU A 59 -19.33 20.89 -13.30
CA LEU A 59 -20.07 19.87 -12.52
C LEU A 59 -21.23 19.28 -13.32
N ASP A 60 -21.76 20.02 -14.30
CA ASP A 60 -22.75 19.52 -15.24
C ASP A 60 -22.11 18.65 -16.34
N TRP A 61 -22.52 17.38 -16.39
CA TRP A 61 -21.97 16.40 -17.32
C TRP A 61 -22.07 16.86 -18.79
N TYR A 62 -23.24 17.33 -19.20
CA TYR A 62 -23.52 17.61 -20.61
C TYR A 62 -22.86 18.90 -21.10
N SER A 63 -22.68 19.89 -20.25
CA SER A 63 -21.91 21.11 -20.58
C SER A 63 -20.48 20.77 -21.01
N VAL A 64 -19.81 19.86 -20.30
CA VAL A 64 -18.47 19.38 -20.66
C VAL A 64 -18.51 18.53 -21.95
N ILE A 65 -19.48 17.61 -22.06
CA ILE A 65 -19.62 16.73 -23.23
C ILE A 65 -19.85 17.53 -24.52
N HIS A 66 -20.81 18.46 -24.54
CA HIS A 66 -21.09 19.28 -25.72
C HIS A 66 -19.89 20.14 -26.13
N LYS A 67 -19.07 20.58 -25.16
CA LYS A 67 -17.83 21.30 -25.44
C LYS A 67 -16.79 20.38 -26.09
N LEU A 68 -16.61 19.16 -25.57
CA LEU A 68 -15.69 18.15 -26.12
C LEU A 68 -16.08 17.72 -27.54
N GLU A 69 -17.38 17.55 -27.82
CA GLU A 69 -17.89 17.21 -29.16
C GLU A 69 -17.46 18.24 -30.20
N LYS A 70 -17.63 19.53 -29.90
CA LYS A 70 -17.35 20.64 -30.85
C LYS A 70 -15.88 21.05 -30.92
N GLN A 71 -15.05 20.54 -30.02
CA GLN A 71 -13.65 20.95 -29.93
C GLN A 71 -12.78 20.19 -30.94
N LYS A 72 -11.93 20.93 -31.66
CA LYS A 72 -10.83 20.36 -32.44
C LYS A 72 -9.73 19.81 -31.50
N PRO A 73 -9.21 18.60 -31.71
CA PRO A 73 -8.17 18.06 -30.85
C PRO A 73 -6.85 18.85 -30.98
N TYR A 74 -6.02 18.78 -29.93
CA TYR A 74 -4.70 19.42 -29.87
C TYR A 74 -3.68 18.78 -30.81
N TRP A 75 -3.87 17.50 -31.13
CA TRP A 75 -3.12 16.76 -32.13
C TRP A 75 -4.08 15.83 -32.87
N VAL A 76 -3.65 15.29 -34.01
CA VAL A 76 -4.46 14.31 -34.75
C VAL A 76 -4.61 13.06 -33.88
N PRO A 77 -5.84 12.58 -33.59
CA PRO A 77 -6.05 11.42 -32.75
C PRO A 77 -5.20 10.22 -33.18
N GLY A 78 -4.57 9.55 -32.22
CA GLY A 78 -3.72 8.39 -32.48
C GLY A 78 -2.31 8.71 -32.95
N THR A 79 -1.91 9.98 -33.14
CA THR A 79 -0.54 10.34 -33.57
C THR A 79 0.42 10.69 -32.42
N GLN A 80 -0.11 11.11 -31.27
CA GLN A 80 0.64 11.47 -30.05
C GLN A 80 -0.20 11.08 -28.82
N HIS A 81 0.41 11.08 -27.64
CA HIS A 81 -0.33 11.00 -26.37
C HIS A 81 -0.02 12.17 -25.44
N GLY A 82 -0.99 12.50 -24.61
CA GLY A 82 -0.81 13.46 -23.53
C GLY A 82 -1.89 13.28 -22.49
N TYR A 83 -1.52 13.21 -21.22
CA TYR A 83 -2.42 12.84 -20.13
C TYR A 83 -3.68 13.72 -20.07
N HIS A 84 -4.85 13.10 -20.21
CA HIS A 84 -6.15 13.77 -20.16
C HIS A 84 -6.61 13.88 -18.71
N ALA A 85 -5.97 14.74 -17.92
CA ALA A 85 -6.05 14.70 -16.46
C ALA A 85 -7.47 14.66 -15.89
N TYR A 86 -8.42 15.36 -16.52
CA TYR A 86 -9.82 15.35 -16.11
C TYR A 86 -10.77 14.95 -17.23
N THR A 87 -10.56 15.46 -18.46
CA THR A 87 -11.40 15.16 -19.64
C THR A 87 -11.53 13.65 -19.91
N TYR A 88 -10.54 12.84 -19.51
CA TYR A 88 -10.60 11.37 -19.57
C TYR A 88 -11.87 10.81 -18.95
N GLY A 89 -12.29 11.33 -17.79
CA GLY A 89 -13.42 10.82 -17.03
C GLY A 89 -14.74 10.98 -17.79
N TRP A 90 -14.94 12.15 -18.41
CA TRP A 90 -16.11 12.40 -19.25
C TRP A 90 -16.06 11.60 -20.56
N LEU A 91 -14.91 11.55 -21.23
CA LEU A 91 -14.75 10.81 -22.49
C LEU A 91 -15.02 9.31 -22.31
N ALA A 92 -14.39 8.68 -21.32
CA ALA A 92 -14.59 7.27 -21.02
C ALA A 92 -15.99 7.01 -20.43
N GLY A 93 -16.48 7.92 -19.58
CA GLY A 93 -17.81 7.78 -18.99
C GLY A 93 -18.93 7.89 -19.99
N GLU A 94 -18.83 8.78 -20.99
CA GLU A 94 -19.87 8.98 -21.99
C GLU A 94 -20.00 7.75 -22.88
N LEU A 95 -18.88 7.12 -23.25
CA LEU A 95 -18.90 5.82 -23.92
C LEU A 95 -19.70 4.78 -23.12
N VAL A 96 -19.47 4.66 -21.81
CA VAL A 96 -20.22 3.72 -20.95
C VAL A 96 -21.71 4.10 -20.91
N ARG A 97 -22.06 5.37 -20.72
CA ARG A 97 -23.46 5.85 -20.69
C ARG A 97 -24.20 5.56 -22.00
N ARG A 98 -23.51 5.69 -23.13
CA ARG A 98 -24.05 5.41 -24.47
C ARG A 98 -24.31 3.92 -24.67
N VAL A 99 -23.43 3.04 -24.20
CA VAL A 99 -23.56 1.58 -24.44
C VAL A 99 -24.26 0.80 -23.33
N ASP A 100 -24.37 1.35 -22.12
CA ASP A 100 -25.05 0.69 -21.01
C ASP A 100 -26.53 0.50 -21.37
N ILE A 101 -26.99 -0.76 -21.33
CA ILE A 101 -28.37 -1.12 -21.67
C ILE A 101 -29.36 -0.43 -20.74
N LYS A 102 -28.99 -0.24 -19.47
CA LYS A 102 -29.82 0.44 -18.47
C LYS A 102 -29.71 1.97 -18.54
N LYS A 103 -28.87 2.52 -19.42
CA LYS A 103 -28.62 3.97 -19.60
C LYS A 103 -28.33 4.69 -18.28
N ARG A 104 -27.61 4.01 -17.37
CA ARG A 104 -27.24 4.57 -16.08
C ARG A 104 -26.15 5.63 -16.23
N THR A 105 -25.98 6.43 -15.17
CA THR A 105 -24.79 7.25 -15.04
C THR A 105 -23.53 6.39 -14.84
N LEU A 106 -22.34 6.97 -15.01
CA LEU A 106 -21.12 6.18 -14.81
C LEU A 106 -20.94 5.82 -13.34
N GLY A 107 -21.25 6.75 -12.42
CA GLY A 107 -21.23 6.49 -10.99
C GLY A 107 -22.12 5.33 -10.57
N GLN A 108 -23.35 5.29 -11.09
CA GLN A 108 -24.28 4.17 -10.90
C GLN A 108 -23.76 2.87 -11.50
N PHE A 109 -23.23 2.90 -12.74
CA PHE A 109 -22.64 1.73 -13.37
C PHE A 109 -21.48 1.15 -12.54
N ILE A 110 -20.56 2.00 -12.08
CA ILE A 110 -19.43 1.56 -11.25
C ILE A 110 -19.93 0.98 -9.92
N ARG A 111 -20.92 1.63 -9.29
CA ARG A 111 -21.51 1.15 -8.05
C ARG A 111 -22.12 -0.25 -8.22
N ASP A 112 -22.90 -0.45 -9.28
CA ASP A 112 -23.63 -1.69 -9.51
C ASP A 112 -22.76 -2.83 -10.06
N GLU A 113 -21.83 -2.53 -10.95
CA GLU A 113 -21.11 -3.53 -11.73
C GLU A 113 -19.70 -3.80 -11.20
N ILE A 114 -19.18 -2.94 -10.33
CA ILE A 114 -17.83 -3.07 -9.74
C ILE A 114 -17.94 -3.11 -8.22
N ALA A 115 -18.41 -2.03 -7.59
CA ALA A 115 -18.34 -1.87 -6.14
C ALA A 115 -19.22 -2.90 -5.40
N LYS A 116 -20.49 -3.07 -5.79
CA LYS A 116 -21.40 -4.06 -5.19
C LYS A 116 -20.89 -5.51 -5.33
N PRO A 117 -20.51 -6.01 -6.53
CA PRO A 117 -19.98 -7.37 -6.68
C PRO A 117 -18.72 -7.63 -5.87
N THR A 118 -17.86 -6.62 -5.68
CA THR A 118 -16.65 -6.78 -4.86
C THR A 118 -16.88 -6.49 -3.38
N GLN A 119 -18.10 -6.13 -2.97
CA GLN A 119 -18.41 -5.64 -1.62
C GLN A 119 -17.45 -4.51 -1.18
N SER A 120 -17.21 -3.58 -2.09
CA SER A 120 -16.33 -2.44 -1.90
C SER A 120 -17.14 -1.15 -1.84
N GLU A 121 -16.59 -0.16 -1.15
CA GLU A 121 -17.11 1.20 -1.13
C GLU A 121 -16.30 2.06 -2.10
N PHE A 122 -16.85 2.36 -3.26
CA PHE A 122 -16.24 3.24 -4.25
C PHE A 122 -17.33 4.08 -4.89
N TYR A 123 -17.22 5.40 -4.74
CA TYR A 123 -18.23 6.35 -5.18
C TYR A 123 -17.64 7.33 -6.17
N ILE A 124 -18.32 7.49 -7.30
CA ILE A 124 -18.21 8.64 -8.19
C ILE A 124 -19.63 9.21 -8.18
N GLY A 125 -19.80 10.42 -7.66
CA GLY A 125 -21.09 10.90 -7.15
C GLY A 125 -21.42 10.25 -5.81
N LEU A 126 -20.88 10.81 -4.73
CA LEU A 126 -21.10 10.37 -3.37
C LEU A 126 -22.55 10.67 -2.93
N PRO A 127 -23.30 9.68 -2.39
CA PRO A 127 -24.59 9.94 -1.77
C PRO A 127 -24.47 10.88 -0.55
N GLU A 128 -25.41 11.81 -0.40
CA GLU A 128 -25.43 12.80 0.68
C GLU A 128 -25.34 12.18 2.08
N ASN A 129 -25.98 11.02 2.29
CA ASN A 129 -25.96 10.29 3.55
C ASN A 129 -24.59 9.66 3.91
N ASN A 130 -23.62 9.71 2.99
CA ASN A 130 -22.24 9.27 3.20
C ASN A 130 -21.25 10.42 3.41
N GLU A 131 -21.69 11.68 3.32
CA GLU A 131 -20.83 12.88 3.40
C GLU A 131 -20.07 12.94 4.74
N ASN A 132 -20.73 12.57 5.83
CA ASN A 132 -20.15 12.55 7.17
C ASN A 132 -18.99 11.55 7.36
N ARG A 133 -18.74 10.67 6.38
CA ARG A 133 -17.65 9.69 6.39
C ARG A 133 -16.45 10.13 5.55
N VAL A 134 -16.54 11.24 4.83
CA VAL A 134 -15.44 11.75 3.99
C VAL A 134 -14.37 12.37 4.89
N SER A 135 -13.14 11.88 4.76
CA SER A 135 -11.99 12.53 5.38
C SER A 135 -11.57 13.72 4.51
N PRO A 136 -11.46 14.95 5.07
CA PRO A 136 -11.03 16.11 4.30
C PRO A 136 -9.58 15.95 3.82
N ILE A 137 -9.29 16.48 2.64
CA ILE A 137 -7.95 16.60 2.08
C ILE A 137 -7.23 17.74 2.81
N VAL A 138 -6.09 17.40 3.43
CA VAL A 138 -5.21 18.37 4.10
C VAL A 138 -4.04 18.74 3.19
N THR A 139 -4.14 19.88 2.49
CA THR A 139 -3.06 20.48 1.71
C THR A 139 -2.28 21.51 2.56
N LYS A 140 -0.95 21.42 2.59
CA LYS A 140 -0.08 22.47 3.18
C LYS A 140 0.29 23.50 2.11
N VAL A 141 0.51 24.74 2.53
CA VAL A 141 0.84 25.94 1.72
C VAL A 141 1.97 25.72 0.69
N ILE A 142 2.86 24.75 0.91
CA ILE A 142 4.05 24.44 0.08
C ILE A 142 3.66 24.02 -1.36
N GLU A 143 2.46 23.47 -1.59
CA GLU A 143 2.01 23.07 -2.93
C GLU A 143 1.69 24.27 -3.85
N LYS A 144 1.36 25.46 -3.32
CA LYS A 144 1.08 26.65 -4.15
C LYS A 144 2.28 27.13 -4.97
N GLN A 145 3.51 26.82 -4.54
CA GLN A 145 4.73 27.25 -5.24
C GLN A 145 5.09 26.36 -6.45
N MET A 146 4.69 25.08 -6.47
CA MET A 146 4.99 24.20 -7.62
C MET A 146 4.15 24.52 -8.86
N PHE A 147 3.01 25.21 -8.72
CA PHE A 147 2.17 25.61 -9.85
C PHE A 147 2.60 26.95 -10.51
N ASN A 148 3.70 27.57 -10.05
CA ASN A 148 4.31 28.74 -10.71
C ASN A 148 5.17 28.37 -11.94
N VAL A 149 4.83 27.29 -12.64
CA VAL A 149 5.44 26.94 -13.93
C VAL A 149 4.85 27.84 -15.01
N THR A 150 5.70 28.37 -15.88
CA THR A 150 5.43 29.28 -17.01
C THR A 150 3.96 29.33 -17.46
N THR A 151 3.36 30.51 -17.30
CA THR A 151 2.06 30.90 -17.85
C THR A 151 2.00 30.48 -19.33
N ASN A 152 1.08 29.56 -19.69
CA ASN A 152 0.78 29.00 -21.04
C ASN A 152 1.20 27.55 -21.35
N SER A 153 1.57 26.71 -20.36
CA SER A 153 1.75 25.28 -20.64
C SER A 153 0.42 24.54 -20.87
N LEU A 154 0.42 23.48 -21.69
CA LEU A 154 -0.77 22.62 -21.87
C LEU A 154 -1.19 21.96 -20.55
N PHE A 155 -0.23 21.65 -19.68
CA PHE A 155 -0.48 21.18 -18.32
C PHE A 155 -1.41 22.11 -17.54
N GLN A 156 -1.15 23.42 -17.56
CA GLN A 156 -1.96 24.41 -16.86
C GLN A 156 -3.40 24.44 -17.37
N GLN A 157 -3.61 24.26 -18.69
CA GLN A 157 -4.95 24.20 -19.29
C GLN A 157 -5.75 22.97 -18.84
N THR A 158 -5.09 21.93 -18.32
CA THR A 158 -5.80 20.76 -17.79
C THR A 158 -6.41 21.02 -16.41
N LEU A 159 -5.94 22.01 -15.64
CA LEU A 159 -6.42 22.23 -14.27
C LEU A 159 -7.91 22.64 -14.25
N LEU A 160 -8.69 22.03 -13.35
CA LEU A 160 -10.09 22.41 -13.14
C LEU A 160 -10.19 23.75 -12.40
N PRO A 161 -11.13 24.63 -12.76
CA PRO A 161 -11.26 25.97 -12.16
C PRO A 161 -12.01 25.94 -10.82
N PHE A 162 -11.74 24.97 -9.94
CA PHE A 162 -12.43 24.84 -8.64
C PHE A 162 -11.89 25.80 -7.56
N SER A 163 -11.22 26.88 -7.96
CA SER A 163 -10.71 27.90 -7.05
C SER A 163 -11.81 28.72 -6.36
N GLU A 164 -13.02 28.72 -6.93
CA GLU A 164 -14.21 29.37 -6.35
C GLU A 164 -14.95 28.50 -5.33
N LEU A 165 -14.58 27.22 -5.20
CA LEU A 165 -15.08 26.27 -4.22
C LEU A 165 -13.97 25.95 -3.19
N ASP A 166 -14.28 25.16 -2.16
CA ASP A 166 -13.25 24.52 -1.30
C ASP A 166 -12.53 23.36 -2.02
N GLY A 167 -12.29 23.51 -3.32
CA GLY A 167 -11.68 22.51 -4.19
C GLY A 167 -12.37 21.15 -4.11
N PHE A 168 -11.59 20.10 -3.89
CA PHE A 168 -12.07 18.72 -3.74
C PHE A 168 -12.62 18.40 -2.34
N ASN A 169 -12.67 19.36 -1.41
CA ASN A 169 -13.33 19.17 -0.11
C ASN A 169 -14.80 19.64 -0.13
N ASP A 170 -15.22 20.35 -1.18
CA ASP A 170 -16.58 20.87 -1.28
C ASP A 170 -17.59 19.74 -1.53
N PRO A 171 -18.65 19.59 -0.70
CA PRO A 171 -19.66 18.55 -0.87
C PRO A 171 -20.30 18.51 -2.27
N ILE A 172 -20.44 19.65 -2.94
CA ILE A 172 -21.00 19.66 -4.31
C ILE A 172 -20.09 18.92 -5.30
N VAL A 173 -18.78 18.96 -5.07
CA VAL A 173 -17.78 18.24 -5.88
C VAL A 173 -17.78 16.75 -5.53
N HIS A 174 -18.03 16.38 -4.27
CA HIS A 174 -18.20 14.96 -3.89
C HIS A 174 -19.42 14.33 -4.57
N GLN A 175 -20.53 15.08 -4.64
CA GLN A 175 -21.79 14.62 -5.21
C GLN A 175 -21.82 14.60 -6.74
N ALA A 176 -20.98 15.40 -7.40
CA ALA A 176 -20.83 15.39 -8.86
C ALA A 176 -20.19 14.09 -9.36
N GLU A 177 -20.33 13.78 -10.66
CA GLU A 177 -19.60 12.69 -11.30
C GLU A 177 -18.43 13.25 -12.12
N ILE A 178 -17.21 13.23 -11.56
CA ILE A 178 -15.96 13.65 -12.22
C ILE A 178 -15.00 12.46 -12.22
N PRO A 179 -15.20 11.47 -13.11
CA PRO A 179 -14.66 10.13 -12.90
C PRO A 179 -13.14 10.01 -12.92
N ALA A 180 -12.46 11.01 -13.48
CA ALA A 180 -11.00 11.07 -13.51
C ALA A 180 -10.38 11.56 -12.19
N ALA A 181 -11.15 12.19 -11.29
CA ALA A 181 -10.57 12.91 -10.16
C ALA A 181 -11.31 12.83 -8.83
N ASN A 182 -12.64 12.75 -8.80
CA ASN A 182 -13.41 12.89 -7.55
C ASN A 182 -13.90 11.55 -6.95
N GLY A 183 -13.30 10.43 -7.34
CA GLY A 183 -13.66 9.12 -6.79
C GLY A 183 -13.33 9.03 -5.29
N ILE A 184 -14.33 8.77 -4.45
CA ILE A 184 -14.19 8.63 -3.00
C ILE A 184 -14.26 7.15 -2.62
N THR A 185 -13.22 6.67 -1.95
CA THR A 185 -13.07 5.26 -1.53
C THR A 185 -12.11 5.14 -0.35
N ASN A 186 -11.83 3.90 0.07
CA ASN A 186 -10.83 3.57 1.07
C ASN A 186 -9.84 2.51 0.54
N ALA A 187 -8.69 2.38 1.21
CA ALA A 187 -7.61 1.48 0.79
C ALA A 187 -8.06 0.01 0.66
N ARG A 188 -8.91 -0.46 1.58
CA ARG A 188 -9.45 -1.83 1.55
C ARG A 188 -10.29 -2.07 0.30
N SER A 189 -11.17 -1.11 -0.02
CA SER A 189 -12.10 -1.19 -1.15
C SER A 189 -11.37 -1.20 -2.48
N ILE A 190 -10.39 -0.30 -2.67
CA ILE A 190 -9.62 -0.24 -3.92
C ILE A 190 -8.73 -1.49 -4.09
N ALA A 191 -8.10 -1.99 -3.01
CA ALA A 191 -7.32 -3.23 -3.05
C ALA A 191 -8.19 -4.44 -3.44
N ARG A 192 -9.39 -4.54 -2.87
CA ARG A 192 -10.35 -5.61 -3.19
C ARG A 192 -10.85 -5.53 -4.63
N ILE A 193 -11.11 -4.33 -5.14
CA ILE A 193 -11.46 -4.12 -6.56
C ILE A 193 -10.33 -4.59 -7.47
N TYR A 194 -9.07 -4.20 -7.22
CA TYR A 194 -7.94 -4.66 -8.03
C TYR A 194 -7.71 -6.17 -7.91
N ALA A 195 -7.86 -6.75 -6.71
CA ALA A 195 -7.77 -8.20 -6.50
C ALA A 195 -8.79 -8.97 -7.37
N SER A 196 -10.00 -8.44 -7.51
CA SER A 196 -11.06 -9.03 -8.35
C SER A 196 -10.74 -9.05 -9.85
N LEU A 197 -9.72 -8.30 -10.30
CA LEU A 197 -9.27 -8.36 -11.69
C LEU A 197 -8.33 -9.55 -11.91
N ILE A 198 -7.58 -9.92 -10.88
CA ILE A 198 -6.53 -10.95 -10.95
C ILE A 198 -7.13 -12.34 -10.71
N GLY A 199 -8.05 -12.46 -9.75
CA GLY A 199 -8.65 -13.74 -9.37
C GLY A 199 -10.04 -13.59 -8.75
N ASP A 200 -10.65 -14.72 -8.41
CA ASP A 200 -11.92 -14.76 -7.69
C ASP A 200 -11.74 -14.20 -6.28
N LEU A 201 -12.76 -13.48 -5.81
CA LEU A 201 -12.89 -13.09 -4.42
C LEU A 201 -13.66 -14.18 -3.65
N ASP A 202 -13.62 -14.09 -2.33
CA ASP A 202 -14.47 -14.87 -1.42
C ASP A 202 -15.97 -14.63 -1.64
N VAL A 203 -16.34 -13.47 -2.21
CA VAL A 203 -17.73 -13.01 -2.36
C VAL A 203 -18.22 -13.00 -3.81
N SER A 204 -17.32 -13.11 -4.78
CA SER A 204 -17.67 -13.02 -6.20
C SER A 204 -16.58 -13.58 -7.11
N LYS A 205 -16.98 -13.97 -8.32
CA LYS A 205 -16.03 -14.31 -9.38
C LYS A 205 -15.26 -13.07 -9.83
N ARG A 206 -14.07 -13.29 -10.41
CA ARG A 206 -13.28 -12.23 -11.03
C ARG A 206 -14.12 -11.36 -11.97
N LEU A 207 -13.97 -10.04 -11.90
CA LEU A 207 -14.79 -9.09 -12.69
C LEU A 207 -14.49 -9.17 -14.19
N LEU A 208 -13.20 -9.25 -14.54
CA LEU A 208 -12.73 -9.36 -15.92
C LEU A 208 -12.09 -10.72 -16.10
N ASN A 209 -12.41 -11.43 -17.18
CA ASN A 209 -11.71 -12.64 -17.59
C ASN A 209 -10.25 -12.32 -17.99
N ALA A 210 -9.41 -13.35 -18.11
CA ALA A 210 -7.98 -13.17 -18.30
C ALA A 210 -7.62 -12.51 -19.63
N GLU A 211 -8.39 -12.81 -20.68
CA GLU A 211 -8.18 -12.28 -22.02
C GLU A 211 -8.48 -10.79 -22.08
N ILE A 212 -9.63 -10.38 -21.54
CA ILE A 212 -10.04 -8.97 -21.46
C ILE A 212 -9.09 -8.18 -20.59
N LEU A 213 -8.64 -8.74 -19.46
CA LEU A 213 -7.63 -8.06 -18.64
C LEU A 213 -6.34 -7.86 -19.42
N LYS A 214 -5.83 -8.90 -20.10
CA LYS A 214 -4.62 -8.82 -20.92
C LYS A 214 -4.77 -7.80 -22.05
N GLN A 215 -5.96 -7.71 -22.67
CA GLN A 215 -6.24 -6.71 -23.69
C GLN A 215 -6.25 -5.30 -23.09
N ALA A 216 -6.90 -5.12 -21.94
CA ALA A 216 -7.01 -3.82 -21.26
C ALA A 216 -5.67 -3.32 -20.72
N THR A 217 -4.73 -4.22 -20.39
CA THR A 217 -3.40 -3.86 -19.87
C THR A 217 -2.29 -3.93 -20.92
N LYS A 218 -2.62 -4.24 -22.18
CA LYS A 218 -1.66 -4.15 -23.29
C LYS A 218 -1.40 -2.68 -23.59
N SER A 219 -0.12 -2.27 -23.55
CA SER A 219 0.28 -0.91 -23.91
C SER A 219 -0.22 -0.54 -25.31
N ASN A 220 -0.76 0.67 -25.42
CA ASN A 220 -1.22 1.27 -26.67
C ASN A 220 -0.49 2.59 -26.99
N THR A 221 0.28 3.13 -26.05
CA THR A 221 1.23 4.22 -26.31
C THR A 221 2.58 3.63 -26.74
N PRO A 222 3.24 4.21 -27.77
CA PRO A 222 4.60 3.83 -28.14
C PRO A 222 5.58 4.00 -26.97
N GLU A 223 6.54 3.10 -26.89
CA GLU A 223 7.60 3.16 -25.87
C GLU A 223 8.44 4.44 -26.06
N ASN A 224 8.79 5.10 -24.96
CA ASN A 224 9.56 6.35 -24.93
C ASN A 224 8.92 7.56 -25.66
N GLU A 225 7.69 7.45 -26.17
CA GLU A 225 6.96 8.64 -26.64
C GLU A 225 6.80 9.60 -25.45
N PRO A 226 7.09 10.90 -25.61
CA PRO A 226 6.97 11.84 -24.51
C PRO A 226 5.52 12.31 -24.35
N ASP A 227 5.05 12.40 -23.10
CA ASP A 227 3.69 12.85 -22.80
C ASP A 227 3.60 14.37 -23.02
N GLN A 228 2.71 14.80 -23.93
CA GLN A 228 2.56 16.21 -24.31
C GLN A 228 2.05 17.12 -23.17
N VAL A 229 1.50 16.54 -22.09
CA VAL A 229 0.94 17.25 -20.95
C VAL A 229 1.88 17.17 -19.75
N LEU A 230 2.44 16.00 -19.45
CA LEU A 230 3.27 15.76 -18.26
C LEU A 230 4.74 16.13 -18.46
N MET A 231 4.99 17.37 -18.91
CA MET A 231 6.34 17.92 -19.09
C MET A 231 7.28 17.02 -19.92
N GLN A 232 6.74 16.34 -20.93
CA GLN A 232 7.48 15.42 -21.81
C GLN A 232 8.09 14.22 -21.07
N ILE A 233 7.63 13.89 -19.86
CA ILE A 233 7.97 12.64 -19.19
C ILE A 233 7.28 11.52 -19.97
N SER A 234 8.04 10.53 -20.45
CA SER A 234 7.45 9.39 -21.13
C SER A 234 6.50 8.66 -20.20
N THR A 235 5.28 8.36 -20.65
CA THR A 235 4.32 7.54 -19.91
C THR A 235 3.84 6.38 -20.76
N ILE A 236 3.43 5.29 -20.10
CA ILE A 236 2.97 4.08 -20.80
C ILE A 236 1.58 3.73 -20.31
N PHE A 237 0.63 3.74 -21.24
CA PHE A 237 -0.77 3.44 -20.99
C PHE A 237 -1.23 2.24 -21.80
N GLY A 238 -1.93 1.33 -21.12
CA GLY A 238 -2.85 0.40 -21.76
C GLY A 238 -4.20 1.08 -22.06
N MET A 239 -5.28 0.31 -21.97
CA MET A 239 -6.64 0.82 -22.15
C MET A 239 -7.19 1.41 -20.84
N GLY A 240 -6.59 2.52 -20.40
CA GLY A 240 -6.97 3.28 -19.21
C GLY A 240 -6.17 2.99 -17.95
N PHE A 241 -5.32 1.96 -17.99
CA PHE A 241 -4.35 1.70 -16.95
C PHE A 241 -3.00 2.26 -17.35
N MET A 242 -2.29 2.88 -16.40
CA MET A 242 -0.84 2.97 -16.50
C MET A 242 -0.27 1.56 -16.32
N THR A 243 0.73 1.21 -17.13
CA THR A 243 1.36 -0.11 -17.14
C THR A 243 2.83 -0.02 -16.75
N TYR A 244 3.47 -1.18 -16.54
CA TYR A 244 4.90 -1.26 -16.29
C TYR A 244 5.70 -0.43 -17.30
N GLY A 245 6.61 0.41 -16.79
CA GLY A 245 7.26 1.48 -17.55
C GLY A 245 7.69 2.63 -16.66
N SER A 246 7.88 3.80 -17.26
CA SER A 246 8.44 5.03 -16.65
C SER A 246 8.11 5.28 -15.18
N VAL A 247 6.82 5.27 -14.80
CA VAL A 247 6.36 5.58 -13.43
C VAL A 247 6.24 4.34 -12.53
N PHE A 248 6.14 3.13 -13.08
CA PHE A 248 5.94 1.86 -12.35
C PHE A 248 7.12 0.90 -12.46
N ASN A 249 8.33 1.42 -12.75
CA ASN A 249 9.54 0.61 -12.97
C ASN A 249 9.98 -0.21 -11.74
N ILE A 250 9.56 0.18 -10.53
CA ILE A 250 9.94 -0.44 -9.26
C ILE A 250 9.16 -1.71 -8.87
N ILE A 251 8.03 -2.03 -9.53
CA ILE A 251 7.15 -3.16 -9.13
C ILE A 251 7.32 -4.40 -10.03
N GLY A 252 7.77 -4.21 -11.27
CA GLY A 252 8.11 -5.27 -12.23
C GLY A 252 7.10 -5.48 -13.37
N PRO A 253 7.50 -6.23 -14.42
CA PRO A 253 6.66 -6.49 -15.60
C PRO A 253 5.30 -7.11 -15.25
N GLY A 254 4.24 -6.67 -15.92
CA GLY A 254 2.86 -7.13 -15.67
C GLY A 254 2.09 -6.28 -14.64
N THR A 255 2.74 -5.29 -14.01
CA THR A 255 2.08 -4.29 -13.17
C THR A 255 1.17 -3.40 -14.01
N PHE A 256 -0.04 -3.14 -13.49
CA PHE A 256 -0.98 -2.18 -14.06
C PHE A 256 -1.77 -1.49 -12.94
N GLY A 257 -2.21 -0.27 -13.18
CA GLY A 257 -3.01 0.49 -12.21
C GLY A 257 -3.14 1.94 -12.60
N HIS A 258 -3.33 2.80 -11.61
CA HIS A 258 -3.27 4.24 -11.76
C HIS A 258 -2.95 4.85 -10.40
N ASN A 259 -2.09 5.87 -10.35
CA ASN A 259 -1.86 6.65 -9.13
C ASN A 259 -2.70 7.94 -9.14
N GLY A 260 -3.21 8.33 -7.98
CA GLY A 260 -3.91 9.61 -7.79
C GLY A 260 -2.98 10.70 -7.27
N MET A 261 -3.37 11.97 -7.43
CA MET A 261 -2.57 13.11 -6.96
C MET A 261 -2.39 13.10 -5.43
N THR A 262 -3.40 12.71 -4.65
CA THR A 262 -3.29 12.61 -3.18
C THR A 262 -2.33 11.50 -2.73
N VAL A 263 -2.31 10.36 -3.41
CA VAL A 263 -1.35 9.27 -3.17
C VAL A 263 0.06 9.71 -3.58
N ARG A 264 0.19 10.41 -4.71
CA ARG A 264 1.47 10.99 -5.15
C ARG A 264 1.93 12.12 -4.23
N THR A 265 1.04 12.94 -3.67
CA THR A 265 1.39 13.95 -2.67
C THR A 265 1.80 13.30 -1.37
N ALA A 266 1.10 12.25 -0.89
CA ALA A 266 1.53 11.52 0.30
C ALA A 266 2.88 10.82 0.10
N LEU A 267 3.11 10.22 -1.07
CA LEU A 267 4.38 9.60 -1.45
C LEU A 267 5.48 10.64 -1.68
N ASN A 268 5.18 11.77 -2.33
CA ASN A 268 6.10 12.89 -2.52
C ASN A 268 6.36 13.59 -1.20
N ARG A 269 5.41 13.66 -0.27
CA ARG A 269 5.63 14.10 1.11
C ARG A 269 6.52 13.12 1.83
N PHE A 270 6.30 11.81 1.67
CA PHE A 270 7.20 10.80 2.21
C PHE A 270 8.62 10.96 1.65
N VAL A 271 8.77 11.13 0.32
CA VAL A 271 10.05 11.30 -0.38
C VAL A 271 10.69 12.67 -0.10
N SER A 272 9.92 13.75 -0.04
CA SER A 272 10.40 15.09 0.25
C SER A 272 10.71 15.25 1.72
N HIS A 273 9.93 14.67 2.63
CA HIS A 273 10.31 14.55 4.02
C HIS A 273 11.51 13.62 4.18
N TYR A 274 11.70 12.62 3.31
CA TYR A 274 12.91 11.80 3.30
C TYR A 274 14.14 12.57 2.79
N ASP A 275 14.03 13.40 1.74
CA ASP A 275 15.12 14.19 1.19
C ASP A 275 15.41 15.48 1.98
N GLN A 276 14.38 16.11 2.54
CA GLN A 276 14.51 17.24 3.45
C GLN A 276 14.97 16.76 4.83
N ALA A 277 14.50 15.60 5.30
CA ALA A 277 15.17 14.92 6.41
C ALA A 277 16.59 14.53 6.03
N LYS A 278 16.95 14.26 4.77
CA LYS A 278 18.36 14.03 4.41
C LYS A 278 19.24 15.28 4.56
N SER A 279 18.72 16.48 4.28
CA SER A 279 19.45 17.75 4.56
C SER A 279 19.41 18.15 6.03
N ASP A 280 18.29 17.88 6.70
CA ASP A 280 18.05 18.22 8.10
C ASP A 280 18.59 17.13 9.05
N ILE A 281 18.87 15.90 8.63
CA ILE A 281 19.57 14.84 9.40
C ILE A 281 21.08 15.06 9.31
N LEU A 282 21.56 15.72 8.26
CA LEU A 282 22.96 16.17 8.18
C LEU A 282 23.24 17.40 9.08
N SER A 283 22.20 18.08 9.59
CA SER A 283 22.33 19.26 10.48
C SER A 283 21.60 19.15 11.82
N SER A 284 20.60 18.29 11.94
CA SER A 284 19.92 17.92 13.19
C SER A 284 20.40 16.55 13.62
N THR A 285 20.75 16.47 14.89
CA THR A 285 21.29 15.27 15.52
C THR A 285 20.23 14.21 15.83
N ASP A 286 19.02 14.30 15.25
CA ASP A 286 17.89 13.47 15.64
C ASP A 286 17.31 12.66 14.46
N ALA A 287 17.75 11.40 14.33
CA ALA A 287 17.34 10.47 13.27
C ALA A 287 15.99 9.77 13.55
N TYR A 288 15.24 10.19 14.58
CA TYR A 288 14.01 9.55 15.01
C TYR A 288 12.77 10.20 14.37
N CYS A 289 11.99 9.42 13.58
CA CYS A 289 10.79 9.90 12.89
C CYS A 289 9.51 9.10 13.21
N GLY A 290 9.57 8.18 14.17
CA GLY A 290 8.40 7.42 14.61
C GLY A 290 7.38 8.31 15.32
N SER A 291 6.09 7.98 15.18
CA SER A 291 5.03 8.68 15.91
C SER A 291 5.15 8.45 17.41
N THR A 292 5.07 9.51 18.22
CA THR A 292 5.03 9.47 19.69
C THR A 292 3.61 9.29 20.25
N ILE A 293 2.60 9.28 19.38
CA ILE A 293 1.18 9.30 19.76
C ILE A 293 0.70 7.88 20.07
N SER A 294 0.12 7.66 21.26
CA SER A 294 -0.29 6.34 21.75
C SER A 294 -1.35 5.62 20.91
N HIS A 295 -2.28 6.33 20.25
CA HIS A 295 -3.25 5.68 19.35
C HIS A 295 -2.66 5.27 17.99
N ALA A 296 -1.39 5.62 17.73
CA ALA A 296 -0.63 5.23 16.55
C ALA A 296 0.45 4.17 16.87
N SER A 297 0.34 3.50 18.02
CA SER A 297 1.30 2.48 18.48
C SER A 297 1.19 1.18 17.68
N GLY A 298 1.77 1.19 16.48
CA GLY A 298 1.85 0.02 15.61
C GLY A 298 2.76 -1.09 16.14
N ASN A 299 2.42 -2.33 15.85
CA ASN A 299 3.13 -3.54 16.29
C ASN A 299 4.39 -3.90 15.47
N GLY A 300 4.58 -3.29 14.29
CA GLY A 300 5.64 -3.70 13.36
C GLY A 300 7.06 -3.61 13.91
N SER A 301 7.28 -2.81 14.96
CA SER A 301 8.55 -2.74 15.67
C SER A 301 8.88 -4.00 16.46
N LEU A 302 7.87 -4.66 17.05
CA LEU A 302 8.06 -5.93 17.75
C LEU A 302 8.48 -7.05 16.80
N MET A 303 7.96 -7.10 15.57
CA MET A 303 8.27 -8.15 14.59
C MET A 303 9.76 -8.25 14.22
N ARG A 304 10.52 -7.18 14.42
CA ARG A 304 11.94 -7.06 14.05
C ARG A 304 12.85 -6.96 15.26
N LEU A 305 12.35 -7.28 16.45
CA LEU A 305 13.07 -7.09 17.71
C LEU A 305 14.16 -8.14 17.93
N ALA A 306 13.95 -9.41 17.57
CA ALA A 306 14.85 -10.54 17.87
C ALA A 306 16.33 -10.37 17.46
N PRO A 307 16.71 -9.77 16.31
CA PRO A 307 18.11 -9.63 15.92
C PRO A 307 18.96 -8.80 16.89
N VAL A 308 18.35 -7.79 17.54
CA VAL A 308 19.07 -6.85 18.42
C VAL A 308 19.68 -7.56 19.64
N PRO A 309 18.92 -8.28 20.47
CA PRO A 309 19.50 -8.97 21.61
C PRO A 309 20.50 -10.06 21.25
N LEU A 310 20.37 -10.70 20.07
CA LEU A 310 21.36 -11.67 19.59
C LEU A 310 22.71 -10.99 19.28
N LEU A 311 22.70 -9.80 18.69
CA LEU A 311 23.92 -9.05 18.35
C LEU A 311 24.63 -8.49 19.59
N TYR A 312 23.87 -7.99 20.56
CA TYR A 312 24.41 -7.26 21.71
C TYR A 312 24.68 -8.14 22.94
N HIS A 313 24.37 -9.43 22.88
CA HIS A 313 24.68 -10.42 23.91
C HIS A 313 26.20 -10.53 24.20
N PRO A 314 26.69 -10.48 25.46
CA PRO A 314 25.99 -10.56 26.75
C PRO A 314 25.43 -9.25 27.35
N ALA A 315 25.36 -8.13 26.62
CA ALA A 315 25.04 -6.82 27.19
C ALA A 315 23.55 -6.40 27.03
N PRO A 316 22.65 -6.80 27.95
CA PRO A 316 21.19 -6.55 27.83
C PRO A 316 20.84 -5.06 27.83
N LEU A 317 21.54 -4.23 28.62
CA LEU A 317 21.29 -2.79 28.64
C LEU A 317 21.60 -2.13 27.28
N ASN A 318 22.63 -2.63 26.58
CA ASN A 318 22.96 -2.17 25.23
C ASN A 318 21.93 -2.65 24.23
N ALA A 319 21.45 -3.90 24.35
CA ALA A 319 20.38 -4.43 23.52
C ALA A 319 19.08 -3.60 23.67
N ILE A 320 18.68 -3.29 24.91
CA ILE A 320 17.51 -2.44 25.21
C ILE A 320 17.70 -1.06 24.62
N HIS A 321 18.85 -0.43 24.85
CA HIS A 321 19.15 0.90 24.31
C HIS A 321 19.02 0.95 22.78
N GLU A 322 19.59 -0.03 22.10
CA GLU A 322 19.65 -0.06 20.63
C GLU A 322 18.32 -0.48 20.01
N ALA A 323 17.56 -1.35 20.68
CA ALA A 323 16.20 -1.66 20.28
C ALA A 323 15.27 -0.45 20.46
N ILE A 324 15.41 0.32 21.54
CA ILE A 324 14.69 1.59 21.73
C ILE A 324 15.05 2.59 20.62
N ASN A 325 16.33 2.74 20.29
CA ASN A 325 16.76 3.62 19.19
C ASN A 325 16.18 3.16 17.85
N SER A 326 16.19 1.85 17.58
CA SER A 326 15.55 1.26 16.40
C SER A 326 14.05 1.53 16.36
N PHE A 327 13.35 1.40 17.48
CA PHE A 327 11.91 1.66 17.56
C PHE A 327 11.58 3.13 17.32
N LYS A 328 12.34 4.07 17.89
CA LYS A 328 12.13 5.51 17.70
C LYS A 328 12.17 5.97 16.24
N THR A 329 12.82 5.22 15.35
CA THR A 329 12.83 5.52 13.90
C THR A 329 11.48 5.33 13.21
N THR A 330 10.54 4.60 13.81
CA THR A 330 9.34 4.09 13.12
C THR A 330 8.10 4.04 14.02
N ASN A 331 8.30 3.77 15.31
CA ASN A 331 7.29 3.57 16.35
C ASN A 331 7.81 4.16 17.68
N ALA A 332 7.70 5.48 17.88
CA ALA A 332 8.30 6.21 19.01
C ALA A 332 7.37 6.42 20.22
N SER A 333 6.13 5.96 20.16
CA SER A 333 5.17 6.10 21.26
C SER A 333 5.66 5.36 22.50
N GLN A 334 5.36 5.89 23.69
CA GLN A 334 5.82 5.30 24.95
C GLN A 334 5.39 3.83 25.08
N GLN A 335 4.19 3.48 24.61
CA GLN A 335 3.70 2.10 24.60
C GLN A 335 4.58 1.15 23.78
N CYS A 336 5.08 1.59 22.61
CA CYS A 336 6.02 0.81 21.80
C CYS A 336 7.38 0.67 22.49
N LEU A 337 7.88 1.75 23.10
CA LEU A 337 9.18 1.76 23.78
C LEU A 337 9.17 0.91 25.05
N ASP A 338 8.09 0.99 25.83
CA ASP A 338 7.87 0.17 27.02
C ASP A 338 7.68 -1.30 26.64
N SER A 339 6.86 -1.62 25.62
CA SER A 339 6.70 -3.01 25.14
C SER A 339 8.03 -3.61 24.67
N CYS A 340 8.85 -2.83 23.96
CA CYS A 340 10.20 -3.20 23.57
C CYS A 340 11.08 -3.49 24.78
N ARG A 341 11.11 -2.53 25.72
CA ARG A 341 11.90 -2.67 26.94
C ARG A 341 11.48 -3.91 27.69
N GLU A 342 10.21 -4.15 27.95
CA GLU A 342 9.78 -5.27 28.80
C GLU A 342 9.95 -6.64 28.15
N LEU A 343 9.82 -6.76 26.83
CA LEU A 343 10.18 -7.99 26.12
C LEU A 343 11.71 -8.26 26.12
N LEU A 344 12.54 -7.23 26.36
CA LEU A 344 13.99 -7.33 26.42
C LEU A 344 14.58 -7.31 27.85
N ASN A 345 13.87 -6.71 28.81
CA ASN A 345 14.29 -6.42 30.19
C ASN A 345 14.09 -7.63 31.13
N SER A 346 13.60 -8.75 30.61
CA SER A 346 13.91 -10.02 31.24
C SER A 346 15.43 -10.21 31.15
N ASP A 347 16.13 -10.29 32.26
CA ASP A 347 17.60 -10.40 32.39
C ASP A 347 18.29 -11.48 31.53
N GLN A 348 17.53 -12.25 30.74
CA GLN A 348 18.03 -13.32 29.90
C GLN A 348 17.25 -13.39 28.56
N LEU A 349 17.69 -12.63 27.56
CA LEU A 349 17.56 -13.07 26.16
C LEU A 349 18.63 -14.12 25.77
N TYR A 350 19.41 -14.53 26.76
CA TYR A 350 19.81 -15.92 26.90
C TYR A 350 18.62 -16.69 27.45
N VAL A 351 17.92 -17.50 26.66
CA VAL A 351 17.06 -18.51 27.28
C VAL A 351 17.82 -19.83 27.21
N PRO A 352 18.53 -20.26 28.28
CA PRO A 352 18.89 -21.66 28.40
C PRO A 352 17.60 -22.48 28.37
N ALA A 353 17.60 -23.59 27.64
CA ALA A 353 16.50 -24.54 27.69
C ALA A 353 16.13 -24.86 29.16
N GLY A 354 14.85 -24.72 29.52
CA GLY A 354 14.32 -25.20 30.82
C GLY A 354 13.79 -24.16 31.83
N LEU A 355 13.45 -22.93 31.44
CA LEU A 355 12.76 -21.98 32.35
C LEU A 355 11.26 -22.28 32.54
N SER A 356 10.65 -21.69 33.57
CA SER A 356 9.19 -21.76 33.83
C SER A 356 8.41 -20.81 32.91
N HIS A 357 7.18 -21.19 32.52
CA HIS A 357 6.23 -20.33 31.79
C HIS A 357 5.91 -19.00 32.51
N ASP A 358 6.19 -18.89 33.81
CA ASP A 358 5.96 -17.67 34.62
C ASP A 358 7.11 -16.64 34.60
N TYR A 359 8.14 -16.87 33.78
CA TYR A 359 9.39 -16.08 33.71
C TYR A 359 9.21 -14.54 33.63
N TRP A 360 8.18 -14.06 32.94
CA TRP A 360 7.95 -12.62 32.73
C TRP A 360 7.40 -11.86 33.95
N THR A 361 7.27 -12.51 35.12
CA THR A 361 6.71 -11.91 36.34
C THR A 361 7.75 -11.41 37.35
N THR A 362 9.03 -11.77 37.19
CA THR A 362 10.01 -11.64 38.28
C THR A 362 10.99 -10.47 38.18
N THR A 363 10.99 -9.71 37.08
CA THR A 363 11.95 -8.59 36.94
C THR A 363 11.30 -7.42 36.21
N THR A 364 10.58 -6.59 36.94
CA THR A 364 10.03 -5.35 36.36
C THR A 364 10.22 -4.23 37.37
N THR A 365 10.85 -3.15 36.94
CA THR A 365 10.74 -1.86 37.64
C THR A 365 9.36 -1.30 37.30
N ILE A 366 8.33 -1.83 37.96
CA ILE A 366 6.88 -1.66 37.65
C ILE A 366 6.43 -0.18 37.61
N SER A 367 7.19 0.75 38.20
CA SER A 367 6.70 2.11 38.50
C SER A 367 6.64 3.10 37.34
N LEU A 368 7.02 2.74 36.11
CA LEU A 368 7.15 3.69 34.98
C LEU A 368 6.50 3.23 33.65
N LEU A 369 5.67 2.18 33.67
CA LEU A 369 5.03 1.66 32.46
C LEU A 369 3.74 2.39 32.11
N GLU A 370 3.50 2.58 30.81
CA GLU A 370 2.18 2.90 30.28
C GLU A 370 1.14 1.87 30.78
N PRO A 371 -0.05 2.30 31.27
CA PRO A 371 -1.02 1.40 31.89
C PRO A 371 -1.40 0.16 31.06
N PRO A 372 -1.55 0.23 29.72
CA PRO A 372 -1.81 -0.96 28.91
C PRO A 372 -0.64 -1.95 28.89
N VAL A 373 0.61 -1.47 28.88
CA VAL A 373 1.80 -2.34 28.93
C VAL A 373 1.89 -2.99 30.31
N LEU A 374 1.63 -2.21 31.36
CA LEU A 374 1.60 -2.70 32.74
C LEU A 374 0.56 -3.83 32.90
N ALA A 375 -0.63 -3.69 32.33
CA ALA A 375 -1.66 -4.74 32.38
C ALA A 375 -1.17 -6.07 31.80
N VAL A 376 -0.49 -6.02 30.65
CA VAL A 376 0.11 -7.21 30.03
C VAL A 376 1.20 -7.79 30.92
N MET A 377 2.14 -6.96 31.39
CA MET A 377 3.27 -7.44 32.21
C MET A 377 2.85 -7.96 33.59
N THR A 378 1.73 -7.48 34.12
CA THR A 378 1.16 -7.98 35.39
C THR A 378 0.29 -9.22 35.22
N GLY A 379 0.12 -9.72 33.98
CA GLY A 379 -0.43 -11.05 33.73
C GLY A 379 -1.80 -11.09 33.07
N SER A 380 -2.25 -10.04 32.38
CA SER A 380 -3.52 -10.11 31.62
C SER A 380 -3.57 -11.32 30.67
N TYR A 381 -2.44 -11.60 30.00
CA TYR A 381 -2.26 -12.77 29.13
C TYR A 381 -2.37 -14.13 29.83
N LYS A 382 -2.41 -14.20 31.17
CA LYS A 382 -2.59 -15.45 31.94
C LYS A 382 -4.04 -15.72 32.29
N HIS A 383 -4.85 -14.68 32.36
CA HIS A 383 -6.20 -14.74 32.92
C HIS A 383 -7.30 -14.47 31.89
N HIS A 384 -6.96 -13.80 30.79
CA HIS A 384 -7.89 -13.56 29.70
C HIS A 384 -8.27 -14.85 28.97
N ASN A 385 -9.57 -14.99 28.71
CA ASN A 385 -10.14 -16.07 27.92
C ASN A 385 -9.79 -15.87 26.43
N PRO A 386 -9.82 -16.95 25.62
CA PRO A 386 -9.48 -16.86 24.20
C PRO A 386 -10.21 -15.75 23.41
N HIS A 387 -11.47 -15.45 23.75
CA HIS A 387 -12.27 -14.42 23.06
C HIS A 387 -11.89 -12.97 23.44
N GLU A 388 -11.15 -12.78 24.54
CA GLU A 388 -10.70 -11.48 25.02
C GLU A 388 -9.35 -11.09 24.38
N ILE A 389 -8.60 -12.08 23.88
CA ILE A 389 -7.32 -11.88 23.19
C ILE A 389 -7.58 -11.39 21.77
N ARG A 390 -6.94 -10.27 21.42
CA ARG A 390 -7.05 -9.65 20.10
C ARG A 390 -5.73 -9.72 19.36
N ALA A 391 -5.79 -10.18 18.12
CA ALA A 391 -4.72 -10.01 17.15
C ALA A 391 -5.03 -8.78 16.28
N SER A 392 -4.21 -7.73 16.36
CA SER A 392 -4.38 -6.51 15.58
C SER A 392 -3.06 -5.80 15.33
N GLY A 393 -3.10 -4.74 14.50
CA GLY A 393 -1.96 -3.85 14.23
C GLY A 393 -1.42 -3.09 15.45
N PHE A 394 -2.04 -3.22 16.62
CA PHE A 394 -1.68 -2.50 17.83
C PHE A 394 -0.66 -3.26 18.68
N VAL A 395 0.37 -2.55 19.15
CA VAL A 395 1.54 -3.15 19.83
C VAL A 395 1.15 -3.94 21.09
N ILE A 396 0.22 -3.41 21.89
CA ILE A 396 -0.21 -4.03 23.15
C ILE A 396 -0.96 -5.33 22.91
N GLU A 397 -1.94 -5.30 21.99
CA GLU A 397 -2.76 -6.47 21.65
C GLU A 397 -1.88 -7.58 21.04
N THR A 398 -0.92 -7.21 20.18
CA THR A 398 0.05 -8.18 19.60
C THR A 398 0.93 -8.82 20.67
N MET A 399 1.48 -8.01 21.58
CA MET A 399 2.34 -8.49 22.66
C MET A 399 1.57 -9.44 23.60
N GLU A 400 0.34 -9.06 23.99
CA GLU A 400 -0.53 -9.88 24.81
C GLU A 400 -0.88 -11.21 24.13
N ALA A 401 -1.23 -11.19 22.83
CA ALA A 401 -1.55 -12.38 22.06
C ALA A 401 -0.38 -13.37 21.98
N ALA A 402 0.83 -12.86 21.75
CA ALA A 402 2.04 -13.68 21.69
C ALA A 402 2.37 -14.34 23.05
N LEU A 403 2.30 -13.56 24.14
CA LEU A 403 2.52 -14.06 25.50
C LEU A 403 1.42 -15.04 25.94
N TRP A 404 0.17 -14.77 25.59
CA TRP A 404 -0.97 -15.63 25.90
C TRP A 404 -0.84 -17.00 25.25
N ALA A 405 -0.49 -17.03 23.96
CA ALA A 405 -0.30 -18.28 23.23
C ALA A 405 0.86 -19.09 23.82
N PHE A 406 1.98 -18.43 24.14
CA PHE A 406 3.13 -19.05 24.77
C PHE A 406 2.81 -19.62 26.16
N TYR A 407 2.11 -18.85 27.00
CA TYR A 407 1.76 -19.25 28.36
C TYR A 407 0.84 -20.47 28.42
N HIS A 408 -0.14 -20.55 27.51
CA HIS A 408 -1.21 -21.56 27.55
C HIS A 408 -0.93 -22.82 26.73
N THR A 409 0.33 -23.15 26.46
CA THR A 409 0.73 -24.31 25.62
C THR A 409 2.10 -24.85 26.03
N ASN A 410 2.42 -26.09 25.63
CA ASN A 410 3.64 -26.78 26.09
C ASN A 410 4.61 -27.17 24.97
N SER A 411 4.34 -26.81 23.72
CA SER A 411 5.22 -27.07 22.59
C SER A 411 5.21 -25.92 21.60
N PHE A 412 6.31 -25.75 20.86
CA PHE A 412 6.40 -24.75 19.79
C PHE A 412 5.24 -24.89 18.79
N GLU A 413 4.93 -26.11 18.37
CA GLU A 413 3.85 -26.38 17.42
C GLU A 413 2.49 -25.92 17.95
N GLU A 414 2.14 -26.30 19.18
CA GLU A 414 0.86 -25.96 19.77
C GLU A 414 0.70 -24.46 19.96
N SER A 415 1.73 -23.79 20.49
CA SER A 415 1.64 -22.33 20.69
C SER A 415 1.63 -21.57 19.36
N ALA A 416 2.41 -22.00 18.35
CA ALA A 416 2.44 -21.35 17.04
C ALA A 416 1.06 -21.43 16.37
N LEU A 417 0.43 -22.60 16.40
CA LEU A 417 -0.93 -22.78 15.90
C LEU A 417 -1.91 -21.93 16.70
N LYS A 418 -1.80 -21.90 18.03
CA LYS A 418 -2.67 -21.09 18.90
C LYS A 418 -2.54 -19.60 18.59
N ALA A 419 -1.32 -19.08 18.43
CA ALA A 419 -1.05 -17.69 18.09
C ALA A 419 -1.61 -17.30 16.72
N VAL A 420 -1.35 -18.09 15.68
CA VAL A 420 -1.80 -17.81 14.31
C VAL A 420 -3.31 -17.97 14.17
N ASN A 421 -3.93 -18.90 14.89
CA ASN A 421 -5.38 -19.14 14.84
C ASN A 421 -6.22 -18.06 15.54
N LEU A 422 -5.60 -17.10 16.27
CA LEU A 422 -6.30 -15.89 16.72
C LEU A 422 -6.81 -15.04 15.54
N GLY A 423 -6.24 -15.22 14.34
CA GLY A 423 -6.69 -14.58 13.11
C GLY A 423 -6.29 -13.11 13.00
N ASN A 424 -6.97 -12.35 12.13
CA ASN A 424 -6.68 -10.95 11.84
C ASN A 424 -5.21 -10.69 11.43
N ASP A 425 -4.37 -10.25 12.36
CA ASP A 425 -2.95 -9.92 12.14
C ASP A 425 -2.03 -11.12 12.47
N ALA A 426 -2.37 -12.27 11.87
CA ALA A 426 -1.81 -13.56 12.24
C ALA A 426 -0.32 -13.72 11.87
N ASP A 427 0.14 -13.05 10.80
CA ASP A 427 1.54 -13.02 10.40
C ASP A 427 2.41 -12.21 11.37
N THR A 428 1.93 -11.06 11.82
CA THR A 428 2.61 -10.25 12.83
C THR A 428 2.65 -10.95 14.17
N VAL A 429 1.49 -11.42 14.67
CA VAL A 429 1.42 -12.15 15.94
C VAL A 429 2.28 -13.41 15.87
N GLY A 430 2.26 -14.15 14.77
CA GLY A 430 3.11 -15.33 14.55
C GLY A 430 4.61 -15.01 14.54
N SER A 431 5.01 -13.86 13.99
CA SER A 431 6.40 -13.39 13.99
C SER A 431 6.88 -13.01 15.39
N VAL A 432 6.13 -12.16 16.10
CA VAL A 432 6.44 -11.74 17.48
C VAL A 432 6.42 -12.95 18.42
N TYR A 433 5.43 -13.83 18.24
CA TYR A 433 5.38 -15.14 18.88
C TYR A 433 6.69 -15.88 18.61
N GLY A 434 7.06 -16.17 17.36
CA GLY A 434 8.17 -17.07 17.01
C GLY A 434 9.51 -16.72 17.65
N MET A 435 9.71 -15.46 18.03
CA MET A 435 10.89 -15.01 18.77
C MET A 435 11.03 -15.66 20.17
N LEU A 436 9.97 -15.71 20.97
CA LEU A 436 10.05 -16.12 22.39
C LEU A 436 10.20 -17.64 22.58
N PRO A 437 9.31 -18.48 22.01
CA PRO A 437 9.41 -19.93 22.01
C PRO A 437 10.52 -20.45 21.10
N GLY A 438 10.93 -19.69 20.08
CA GLY A 438 12.12 -20.02 19.29
C GLY A 438 13.38 -20.00 20.16
N ALA A 439 13.50 -18.99 21.02
CA ALA A 439 14.56 -18.92 22.04
C ALA A 439 14.39 -20.01 23.13
N TYR A 440 13.15 -20.28 23.56
CA TYR A 440 12.87 -21.22 24.65
C TYR A 440 12.99 -22.71 24.27
N TYR A 441 12.30 -23.13 23.21
CA TYR A 441 12.25 -24.52 22.76
C TYR A 441 13.40 -24.89 21.81
N GLY A 442 14.00 -23.89 21.15
CA GLY A 442 15.07 -24.07 20.17
C GLY A 442 14.58 -24.61 18.82
N ILE A 443 15.48 -24.58 17.82
CA ILE A 443 15.17 -24.94 16.43
C ILE A 443 14.69 -26.39 16.25
N ASN A 444 15.13 -27.30 17.12
CA ASN A 444 14.78 -28.73 17.04
C ASN A 444 13.35 -29.01 17.47
N ALA A 445 12.71 -28.11 18.22
CA ALA A 445 11.31 -28.23 18.60
C ALA A 445 10.35 -27.75 17.51
N ILE A 446 10.85 -27.07 16.48
CA ILE A 446 10.05 -26.67 15.32
C ILE A 446 9.87 -27.90 14.42
N PRO A 447 8.63 -28.29 14.07
CA PRO A 447 8.36 -29.43 13.20
C PRO A 447 9.23 -29.41 11.95
N ILE A 448 9.88 -30.53 11.64
CA ILE A 448 10.84 -30.62 10.53
C ILE A 448 10.18 -30.24 9.19
N GLU A 449 8.94 -30.67 9.01
CA GLU A 449 8.09 -30.33 7.87
C GLU A 449 7.77 -28.83 7.72
N TRP A 450 7.85 -28.05 8.80
CA TRP A 450 7.71 -26.59 8.75
C TRP A 450 9.04 -25.93 8.42
N ARG A 451 10.14 -26.43 9.00
CA ARG A 451 11.50 -25.96 8.69
C ARG A 451 11.83 -26.14 7.21
N GLU A 452 11.53 -27.31 6.65
CA GLU A 452 11.75 -27.62 5.23
C GLU A 452 10.90 -26.78 4.28
N LYS A 453 9.74 -26.29 4.73
CA LYS A 453 8.85 -25.39 3.97
C LYS A 453 9.16 -23.91 4.19
N CYS A 454 10.05 -23.58 5.12
CA CYS A 454 10.43 -22.21 5.41
C CYS A 454 11.15 -21.61 4.20
N SER A 455 10.50 -20.63 3.57
CA SER A 455 11.12 -19.93 2.44
C SER A 455 12.37 -19.21 2.94
N PHE A 456 13.45 -19.30 2.18
CA PHE A 456 14.74 -18.68 2.52
C PHE A 456 15.40 -19.22 3.80
N GLN A 457 15.09 -20.44 4.23
CA GLN A 457 15.69 -21.07 5.43
C GLN A 457 17.22 -20.90 5.49
N GLY A 458 17.93 -21.17 4.38
CA GLY A 458 19.39 -21.03 4.31
C GLY A 458 19.86 -19.59 4.58
N LEU A 459 19.17 -18.57 4.04
CA LEU A 459 19.50 -17.16 4.29
C LEU A 459 19.23 -16.78 5.74
N VAL A 460 18.07 -17.16 6.28
CA VAL A 460 17.70 -16.88 7.67
C VAL A 460 18.73 -17.49 8.62
N GLN A 461 19.16 -18.73 8.34
CA GLN A 461 20.22 -19.40 9.10
C GLN A 461 21.54 -18.67 9.00
N THR A 462 22.00 -18.30 7.79
CA THR A 462 23.26 -17.56 7.61
C THR A 462 23.25 -16.21 8.34
N ILE A 463 22.16 -15.45 8.25
CA ILE A 463 22.04 -14.17 8.97
C ILE A 463 22.08 -14.39 10.49
N ALA A 464 21.37 -15.41 10.99
CA ALA A 464 21.39 -15.74 12.42
C ALA A 464 22.79 -16.14 12.89
N ASP A 465 23.51 -16.98 12.13
CA ASP A 465 24.87 -17.41 12.44
C ASP A 465 25.88 -16.24 12.41
N GLU A 466 25.75 -15.33 11.44
CA GLU A 466 26.57 -14.10 11.37
C GLU A 466 26.31 -13.16 12.55
N ILE A 467 25.05 -12.99 12.95
CA ILE A 467 24.68 -12.18 14.11
C ILE A 467 25.21 -12.80 15.41
N LEU A 468 25.20 -14.14 15.53
CA LEU A 468 25.70 -14.87 16.70
C LEU A 468 27.23 -14.91 16.79
N THR A 469 27.96 -14.75 15.69
CA THR A 469 29.43 -14.79 15.65
C THR A 469 30.09 -13.43 15.84
N GLN A 470 29.39 -12.34 15.53
CA GLN A 470 29.84 -10.95 15.76
C GLN A 470 29.96 -10.46 17.23
N PRO A 471 29.23 -10.99 18.24
CA PRO A 471 29.28 -10.45 19.60
C PRO A 471 30.67 -10.57 20.25
N GLN A 472 31.51 -11.49 19.76
CA GLN A 472 32.91 -11.63 20.20
C GLN A 472 33.79 -10.42 19.88
N GLN A 473 33.49 -9.64 18.83
CA GLN A 473 34.29 -8.44 18.49
C GLN A 473 33.88 -7.18 19.27
N LEU A 474 32.63 -7.10 19.73
CA LEU A 474 32.12 -5.95 20.48
C LEU A 474 32.48 -6.00 21.98
N ALA A 475 32.67 -7.22 22.53
CA ALA A 475 33.00 -7.43 23.93
C ALA A 475 34.48 -7.16 24.29
N GLU A 476 35.42 -7.24 23.33
CA GLU A 476 36.86 -7.08 23.60
C GLU A 476 37.35 -5.62 23.61
N THR A 477 36.66 -4.68 22.96
CA THR A 477 37.21 -3.33 22.71
C THR A 477 36.63 -2.19 23.53
N GLY A 478 35.50 -2.38 24.23
CA GLY A 478 34.87 -1.36 25.11
C GLY A 478 34.41 -0.06 24.45
N GLU A 479 34.83 0.24 23.23
CA GLU A 479 34.43 1.40 22.44
C GLU A 479 33.93 0.95 21.06
N LYS A 480 32.81 1.56 20.63
CA LYS A 480 32.39 1.55 19.23
C LYS A 480 33.53 2.16 18.41
N LYS A 481 34.35 1.34 17.75
CA LYS A 481 34.97 1.79 16.50
C LYS A 481 33.82 2.08 15.54
N VAL A 482 33.41 3.34 15.47
CA VAL A 482 32.58 3.84 14.38
C VAL A 482 33.37 3.51 13.12
N ALA A 483 32.93 2.48 12.40
CA ALA A 483 33.51 2.17 11.10
C ALA A 483 33.37 3.45 10.25
N PRO A 484 34.44 3.91 9.59
CA PRO A 484 34.38 5.12 8.79
C PRO A 484 33.22 5.01 7.77
N SER A 485 32.57 6.14 7.49
CA SER A 485 31.31 6.33 6.74
C SER A 485 31.18 5.64 5.37
N ASN A 486 32.23 4.96 4.91
CA ASN A 486 32.30 4.24 3.65
C ASN A 486 32.16 2.70 3.81
N GLN A 487 31.99 2.20 5.04
CA GLN A 487 31.64 0.81 5.33
C GLN A 487 30.21 0.73 5.87
N THR A 488 29.23 0.77 4.95
CA THR A 488 27.96 0.07 5.15
C THR A 488 28.32 -1.32 5.64
N SER A 489 27.81 -1.75 6.81
CA SER A 489 28.27 -2.98 7.46
C SER A 489 28.33 -4.13 6.44
N LEU A 490 29.36 -4.96 6.51
CA LEU A 490 29.49 -6.15 5.65
C LEU A 490 28.18 -6.95 5.60
N LEU A 491 27.44 -6.96 6.71
CA LEU A 491 26.09 -7.51 6.85
C LEU A 491 25.08 -6.84 5.90
N TYR A 492 24.98 -5.51 5.85
CA TYR A 492 24.07 -4.82 4.93
C TYR A 492 24.41 -5.12 3.47
N ARG A 493 25.69 -5.10 3.08
CA ARG A 493 26.10 -5.38 1.69
C ARG A 493 25.86 -6.83 1.30
N SER A 494 26.09 -7.77 2.23
CA SER A 494 25.88 -9.20 1.99
C SER A 494 24.40 -9.55 1.96
N VAL A 495 23.60 -9.01 2.89
CA VAL A 495 22.12 -9.16 2.88
C VAL A 495 21.51 -8.54 1.63
N LEU A 496 21.94 -7.34 1.23
CA LEU A 496 21.44 -6.69 0.00
C LEU A 496 21.86 -7.47 -1.25
N LYS A 497 23.09 -7.99 -1.28
CA LYS A 497 23.59 -8.81 -2.38
C LYS A 497 22.81 -10.12 -2.49
N VAL A 498 22.62 -10.84 -1.38
CA VAL A 498 21.84 -12.08 -1.36
C VAL A 498 20.37 -11.82 -1.67
N TYR A 499 19.79 -10.73 -1.17
CA TYR A 499 18.45 -10.29 -1.55
C TYR A 499 18.33 -10.06 -3.07
N ASN A 500 19.31 -9.37 -3.67
CA ASN A 500 19.32 -9.10 -5.12
C ASN A 500 19.53 -10.38 -5.95
N GLU A 501 20.40 -11.30 -5.51
CA GLU A 501 20.65 -12.59 -6.16
C GLU A 501 19.43 -13.51 -6.07
N LEU A 502 18.72 -13.51 -4.93
CA LEU A 502 17.46 -14.24 -4.75
C LEU A 502 16.33 -13.60 -5.55
N ALA A 503 16.20 -12.29 -5.56
CA ALA A 503 15.22 -11.59 -6.40
C ALA A 503 15.42 -11.93 -7.88
N ALA A 504 16.68 -12.03 -8.34
CA ALA A 504 17.03 -12.49 -9.68
C ALA A 504 16.69 -13.97 -9.89
N PHE A 505 17.06 -14.88 -8.99
CA PHE A 505 16.78 -16.32 -9.08
C PHE A 505 15.28 -16.63 -9.12
N TYR A 506 14.49 -15.95 -8.29
CA TYR A 506 13.06 -16.21 -8.12
C TYR A 506 12.16 -15.51 -9.15
N SER A 507 12.69 -14.52 -9.87
CA SER A 507 12.03 -13.96 -11.06
C SER A 507 11.73 -15.03 -12.13
N GLY A 508 12.43 -16.17 -12.10
CA GLY A 508 12.26 -17.29 -13.03
C GLY A 508 11.63 -18.58 -12.47
N THR A 509 11.50 -18.77 -11.16
CA THR A 509 11.20 -20.11 -10.57
C THR A 509 9.97 -20.18 -9.66
N ILE A 510 9.44 -19.08 -9.11
CA ILE A 510 8.25 -19.15 -8.24
C ILE A 510 6.98 -19.28 -9.09
N LYS A 511 6.48 -20.51 -9.25
CA LYS A 511 5.05 -20.71 -9.50
C LYS A 511 4.32 -20.39 -8.19
N ARG A 512 3.79 -19.17 -8.06
CA ARG A 512 2.94 -18.77 -6.93
C ARG A 512 1.85 -19.83 -6.73
N ARG A 513 1.64 -20.25 -5.48
CA ARG A 513 0.49 -21.10 -5.11
C ARG A 513 -0.79 -20.34 -5.49
N VAL A 514 -1.55 -20.87 -6.46
CA VAL A 514 -2.83 -20.30 -6.94
C VAL A 514 -4.01 -20.79 -6.08
N LEU A 515 -3.75 -21.60 -5.04
CA LEU A 515 -4.80 -22.18 -4.21
C LEU A 515 -4.89 -21.44 -2.87
N PRO A 516 -6.09 -21.03 -2.42
CA PRO A 516 -6.29 -20.49 -1.09
C PRO A 516 -5.89 -21.52 -0.02
N CYS A 517 -5.51 -21.03 1.16
CA CYS A 517 -5.16 -21.87 2.31
C CYS A 517 -6.28 -22.91 2.57
N PRO A 518 -5.96 -24.21 2.79
CA PRO A 518 -6.98 -25.22 3.06
C PRO A 518 -7.81 -24.84 4.29
N LYS A 519 -9.15 -24.89 4.17
CA LYS A 519 -10.12 -24.64 5.26
C LYS A 519 -10.12 -25.78 6.31
N GLN A 520 -8.97 -26.20 6.83
CA GLN A 520 -8.90 -27.42 7.66
C GLN A 520 -8.94 -27.19 9.18
N TYR A 521 -9.04 -25.95 9.68
CA TYR A 521 -9.08 -25.69 11.13
C TYR A 521 -10.15 -24.70 11.60
N LYS A 522 -11.33 -24.68 10.97
CA LYS A 522 -12.54 -24.22 11.67
C LYS A 522 -13.26 -25.46 12.17
N SER A 523 -12.88 -25.90 13.38
CA SER A 523 -13.75 -26.82 14.12
C SER A 523 -15.10 -26.14 14.31
N SER A 524 -16.15 -26.88 14.00
CA SER A 524 -17.53 -26.51 14.25
C SER A 524 -17.80 -26.51 15.76
N GLN A 525 -17.99 -25.33 16.34
CA GLN A 525 -18.92 -25.10 17.45
C GLN A 525 -19.61 -23.76 17.25
#